data_AF-A0A2P7YQN5-F1
#
_entry.id   AF-A0A2P7YQN5-F1
#
_cell.length_a   1.000
_cell.length_b   1.000
_cell.length_c   1.000
_cell.angle_alpha   90.00
_cell.angle_beta   90.00
_cell.angle_gamma   90.00
#
_symmetry.space_group_name_H-M   'P 1'
#
loop_
_entity.id
_entity.type
_entity.pdbx_description
1 polymer ?
#
loop_
_entity_poly.entity_id
_entity_poly.type
_entity_poly.pdbx_seq_one_letter_code
_entity_poly.pdbx_strand_id
1 'polypeptide(L)'
;MMFLHRVRVPTLRGLHSSARILNNPFLYPASFTDLTTKINQHLDKAPTEKTVLDALKACRDFRLEVHDSDKFETNPIFKKLSEEVKQILLNENVKFDNDLLKKVLLLKLPPTWATQIILTFYERNPKAVIDKKTALIPFRHSLLDGDLQNALKITDITTGHPNYIAQKDSEMRRGIYKLAATAIGITFFSKYGVNLVIDWGWLSPTWKHLGSINAMILTYILNSSFFVTIVRFGRQKSAAGGDFLTWQKGTFYTHWYKHADEMNMCAKVMQADLWLNGGLENSPPLVEELCRKDDSLDTGKNPVAKYNREGKKVRLLEPKDNMEDLKMQAYWMSGGDGFEWVEPDQDPADIIWREHLKKLHAPELNGSNQKSLKWAEELIEPSQQV
;
A
#
# COMPACT_ATOMS: atom_id res chain seq x y z
N MET A 1 2.71 3.46 75.46
CA MET A 1 1.65 3.18 74.46
C MET A 1 2.29 3.11 73.09
N MET A 2 2.33 1.91 72.51
CA MET A 2 2.93 1.57 71.21
C MET A 2 2.07 2.09 70.06
N PHE A 3 2.69 2.76 69.08
CA PHE A 3 2.12 2.90 67.73
C PHE A 3 2.77 1.85 66.81
N LEU A 4 2.00 0.81 66.46
CA LEU A 4 2.37 -0.20 65.48
C LEU A 4 2.16 0.38 64.06
N HIS A 5 3.25 0.57 63.32
CA HIS A 5 3.21 0.79 61.87
C HIS A 5 2.90 -0.54 61.16
N ARG A 6 1.73 -0.61 60.50
CA ARG A 6 1.39 -1.68 59.55
C ARG A 6 2.24 -1.52 58.29
N VAL A 7 3.25 -2.37 58.14
CA VAL A 7 3.93 -2.59 56.85
C VAL A 7 2.96 -3.33 55.91
N ARG A 8 2.47 -2.65 54.87
CA ARG A 8 1.79 -3.31 53.75
C ARG A 8 2.85 -3.93 52.85
N VAL A 9 2.88 -5.26 52.80
CA VAL A 9 3.65 -6.03 51.81
C VAL A 9 3.00 -5.81 50.43
N PRO A 10 3.73 -5.32 49.41
CA PRO A 10 3.19 -5.27 48.06
C PRO A 10 3.08 -6.69 47.51
N THR A 11 1.86 -7.05 47.09
CA THR A 11 1.55 -8.30 46.41
C THR A 11 2.39 -8.46 45.15
N LEU A 12 3.17 -9.57 45.10
CA LEU A 12 3.91 -10.07 43.94
C LEU A 12 2.98 -10.31 42.73
N ARG A 13 2.69 -9.26 41.96
CA ARG A 13 2.18 -9.35 40.58
C ARG A 13 3.32 -8.99 39.63
N GLY A 14 4.31 -9.88 39.50
CA GLY A 14 5.51 -9.59 38.69
C GLY A 14 6.21 -10.77 38.03
N LEU A 15 5.70 -12.00 38.14
CA LEU A 15 6.45 -13.19 37.69
C LEU A 15 5.85 -13.92 36.47
N HIS A 16 4.72 -13.47 35.91
CA HIS A 16 4.14 -14.12 34.72
C HIS A 16 4.65 -13.56 33.38
N SER A 17 5.39 -12.44 33.39
CA SER A 17 6.01 -11.91 32.17
C SER A 17 7.34 -12.59 31.85
N SER A 18 8.06 -13.12 32.84
CA SER A 18 9.40 -13.70 32.69
C SER A 18 9.40 -15.10 32.07
N ALA A 19 8.33 -15.87 32.27
CA ALA A 19 8.22 -17.23 31.74
C ALA A 19 7.93 -17.30 30.22
N ARG A 20 7.49 -16.19 29.59
CA ARG A 20 7.30 -16.16 28.12
C ARG A 20 8.62 -16.06 27.35
N ILE A 21 9.69 -15.57 28.00
CA ILE A 21 11.02 -15.42 27.40
C ILE A 21 11.72 -16.80 27.32
N LEU A 22 11.39 -17.74 28.21
CA LEU A 22 12.05 -19.05 28.31
C LEU A 22 11.60 -20.11 27.28
N ASN A 23 10.60 -19.82 26.43
CA ASN A 23 10.05 -20.80 25.48
C ASN A 23 10.39 -20.53 24.01
N ASN A 24 11.31 -19.61 23.70
CA ASN A 24 11.81 -19.42 22.34
C ASN A 24 13.14 -20.18 22.17
N PRO A 25 13.20 -21.25 21.37
CA PRO A 25 14.41 -22.07 21.20
C PRO A 25 15.52 -21.37 20.41
N PHE A 26 15.23 -20.22 19.79
CA PHE A 26 16.14 -19.51 18.89
C PHE A 26 16.84 -18.30 19.52
N LEU A 27 16.73 -18.12 20.84
CA LEU A 27 17.38 -17.01 21.55
C LEU A 27 18.91 -17.22 21.63
N TYR A 28 19.64 -16.11 21.55
CA TYR A 28 21.11 -16.03 21.72
C TYR A 28 21.91 -16.98 20.82
N PRO A 29 21.81 -16.88 19.48
CA PRO A 29 22.71 -17.61 18.60
C PRO A 29 24.15 -17.08 18.73
N ALA A 30 25.11 -17.98 18.92
CA ALA A 30 26.53 -17.59 19.03
C ALA A 30 27.14 -17.26 17.65
N SER A 31 26.54 -17.75 16.57
CA SER A 31 26.95 -17.53 15.19
C SER A 31 25.79 -17.76 14.22
N PHE A 32 25.95 -17.33 12.96
CA PHE A 32 24.98 -17.61 11.90
C PHE A 32 24.77 -19.12 11.69
N THR A 33 25.84 -19.93 11.78
CA THR A 33 25.75 -21.39 11.63
C THR A 33 25.02 -22.06 12.79
N ASP A 34 25.20 -21.56 14.01
CA ASP A 34 24.44 -22.01 15.18
C ASP A 34 22.93 -21.72 15.01
N LEU A 35 22.58 -20.53 14.52
CA LEU A 35 21.20 -20.15 14.23
C LEU A 35 20.57 -21.09 13.19
N THR A 36 21.20 -21.28 12.03
CA THR A 36 20.71 -22.19 10.98
C THR A 36 20.55 -23.62 11.51
N THR A 37 21.49 -24.11 12.33
CA THR A 37 21.42 -25.48 12.88
C THR A 37 20.23 -25.64 13.82
N LYS A 38 20.00 -24.67 14.71
CA LYS A 38 18.82 -24.64 15.60
C LYS A 38 17.53 -24.59 14.80
N ILE A 39 17.46 -23.76 13.76
CA ILE A 39 16.29 -23.62 12.89
C ILE A 39 15.95 -24.95 12.23
N ASN A 40 16.91 -25.61 11.58
CA ASN A 40 16.68 -26.90 10.92
C ASN A 40 16.21 -27.98 11.89
N GLN A 41 16.84 -28.11 13.06
CA GLN A 41 16.45 -29.10 14.08
C GLN A 41 15.00 -28.96 14.57
N HIS A 42 14.47 -27.73 14.59
CA HIS A 42 13.11 -27.44 15.04
C HIS A 42 12.08 -27.38 13.90
N LEU A 43 12.51 -27.20 12.65
CA LEU A 43 11.64 -27.25 11.46
C LEU A 43 11.35 -28.68 10.98
N ASP A 44 12.24 -29.64 11.24
CA ASP A 44 12.04 -31.05 10.85
C ASP A 44 10.99 -31.76 11.72
N LYS A 45 10.69 -31.23 12.91
CA LYS A 45 9.76 -31.81 13.89
C LYS A 45 8.37 -31.16 13.83
N ALA A 46 7.75 -31.13 12.64
CA ALA A 46 6.40 -30.60 12.40
C ALA A 46 6.17 -29.20 13.06
N PRO A 47 6.70 -28.13 12.44
CA PRO A 47 6.80 -26.84 13.08
C PRO A 47 5.43 -26.23 13.31
N THR A 48 5.20 -25.79 14.55
CA THR A 48 4.03 -24.99 14.87
C THR A 48 4.19 -23.59 14.27
N GLU A 49 3.08 -22.92 13.97
CA GLU A 49 3.08 -21.54 13.45
C GLU A 49 3.95 -20.59 14.29
N LYS A 50 3.89 -20.74 15.61
CA LYS A 50 4.69 -19.98 16.56
C LYS A 50 6.20 -20.21 16.37
N THR A 51 6.62 -21.45 16.13
CA THR A 51 8.02 -21.81 15.91
C THR A 51 8.57 -21.12 14.65
N VAL A 52 7.78 -21.07 13.57
CA VAL A 52 8.15 -20.36 12.33
C VAL A 52 8.31 -18.86 12.59
N LEU A 53 7.35 -18.25 13.30
CA LEU A 53 7.44 -16.82 13.64
C LEU A 53 8.62 -16.50 14.55
N ASP A 54 8.92 -17.37 15.51
CA ASP A 54 10.02 -17.17 16.44
C ASP A 54 11.39 -17.38 15.75
N ALA A 55 11.48 -18.28 14.77
CA ALA A 55 12.67 -18.42 13.90
C ALA A 55 12.90 -17.17 13.06
N LEU A 56 11.85 -16.64 12.41
CA LEU A 56 11.94 -15.42 11.60
C LEU A 56 12.28 -14.18 12.45
N LYS A 57 11.77 -14.10 13.69
CA LYS A 57 12.19 -13.07 14.65
C LYS A 57 13.67 -13.22 14.99
N ALA A 58 14.16 -14.42 15.24
CA ALA A 58 15.58 -14.63 15.53
C ALA A 58 16.47 -14.21 14.35
N CYS A 59 16.08 -14.49 13.10
CA CYS A 59 16.79 -13.98 11.92
C CYS A 59 16.80 -12.45 11.85
N ARG A 60 15.69 -11.80 12.21
CA ARG A 60 15.59 -10.33 12.25
C ARG A 60 16.45 -9.74 13.36
N ASP A 61 16.38 -10.30 14.56
CA ASP A 61 17.09 -9.79 15.73
C ASP A 61 18.61 -9.97 15.54
N PHE A 62 19.03 -11.12 14.98
CA PHE A 62 20.42 -11.35 14.58
C PHE A 62 20.89 -10.37 13.48
N ARG A 63 20.03 -10.02 12.52
CA ARG A 63 20.34 -8.98 11.52
C ARG A 63 20.58 -7.63 12.19
N LEU A 64 19.77 -7.24 13.18
CA LEU A 64 19.92 -5.96 13.88
C LEU A 64 21.25 -5.89 14.62
N GLU A 65 21.64 -6.97 15.31
CA GLU A 65 22.95 -7.06 15.97
C GLU A 65 24.12 -6.91 14.98
N VAL A 66 24.02 -7.54 13.81
CA VAL A 66 25.05 -7.41 12.75
C VAL A 66 25.02 -6.01 12.13
N HIS A 67 23.86 -5.40 11.91
CA HIS A 67 23.71 -4.06 11.34
C HIS A 67 24.30 -2.97 12.26
N ASP A 68 24.18 -3.13 13.58
CA ASP A 68 24.83 -2.20 14.53
C ASP A 68 26.36 -2.19 14.37
N SER A 69 26.94 -3.30 13.88
CA SER A 69 28.37 -3.43 13.57
C SER A 69 28.75 -3.07 12.12
N ASP A 70 27.88 -3.34 11.13
CA ASP A 70 28.04 -3.02 9.71
C ASP A 70 26.79 -2.33 9.15
N LYS A 71 26.81 -0.99 9.17
CA LYS A 71 25.70 -0.13 8.74
C LYS A 71 25.46 -0.14 7.22
N PHE A 72 26.42 -0.62 6.42
CA PHE A 72 26.35 -0.50 4.95
C PHE A 72 25.82 -1.76 4.27
N GLU A 73 25.35 -2.74 5.05
CA GLU A 73 24.84 -4.02 4.55
C GLU A 73 25.81 -4.76 3.60
N THR A 74 27.11 -4.48 3.72
CA THR A 74 28.14 -5.06 2.84
C THR A 74 28.46 -6.51 3.21
N ASN A 75 28.15 -6.91 4.45
CA ASN A 75 28.41 -8.23 4.95
C ASN A 75 27.66 -9.32 4.16
N PRO A 76 28.34 -10.38 3.67
CA PRO A 76 27.68 -11.51 3.00
C PRO A 76 26.64 -12.24 3.87
N ILE A 77 26.66 -12.05 5.19
CA ILE A 77 25.68 -12.61 6.13
C ILE A 77 24.26 -12.13 5.81
N PHE A 78 24.05 -10.90 5.34
CA PHE A 78 22.72 -10.39 5.02
C PHE A 78 22.05 -11.18 3.88
N LYS A 79 22.84 -11.58 2.86
CA LYS A 79 22.37 -12.45 1.76
C LYS A 79 22.11 -13.88 2.22
N LYS A 80 22.90 -14.38 3.19
CA LYS A 80 22.68 -15.72 3.75
C LYS A 80 21.43 -15.77 4.62
N LEU A 81 21.17 -14.73 5.41
CA LEU A 81 19.96 -14.60 6.22
C LEU A 81 18.69 -14.49 5.36
N SER A 82 18.74 -13.75 4.25
CA SER A 82 17.60 -13.67 3.34
C SER A 82 17.28 -15.02 2.68
N GLU A 83 18.31 -15.77 2.29
CA GLU A 83 18.14 -17.12 1.76
C GLU A 83 17.61 -18.08 2.85
N GLU A 84 18.11 -18.00 4.08
CA GLU A 84 17.59 -18.80 5.20
C GLU A 84 16.10 -18.53 5.43
N VAL A 85 15.67 -17.26 5.43
CA VAL A 85 14.25 -16.87 5.54
C VAL A 85 13.42 -17.51 4.42
N LYS A 86 13.93 -17.54 3.19
CA LYS A 86 13.27 -18.21 2.07
C LYS A 86 13.16 -19.72 2.30
N GLN A 87 14.23 -20.37 2.76
CA GLN A 87 14.24 -21.82 3.03
C GLN A 87 13.26 -22.20 4.15
N ILE A 88 13.18 -21.40 5.22
CA ILE A 88 12.21 -21.60 6.31
C ILE A 88 10.78 -21.62 5.77
N LEU A 89 10.44 -20.70 4.86
CA LEU A 89 9.09 -20.57 4.30
C LEU A 89 8.79 -21.59 3.20
N LEU A 90 9.81 -22.08 2.50
CA LEU A 90 9.69 -23.14 1.48
C LEU A 90 9.67 -24.56 2.05
N ASN A 91 9.96 -24.75 3.34
CA ASN A 91 9.98 -26.07 3.97
C ASN A 91 8.59 -26.76 3.91
N GLU A 92 8.53 -28.00 3.40
CA GLU A 92 7.30 -28.79 3.19
C GLU A 92 6.42 -28.89 4.46
N ASN A 93 7.03 -28.90 5.63
CA ASN A 93 6.32 -29.04 6.90
C ASN A 93 5.61 -27.75 7.35
N VAL A 94 5.92 -26.60 6.73
CA VAL A 94 5.31 -25.30 7.06
C VAL A 94 4.08 -25.08 6.20
N LYS A 95 2.90 -24.90 6.80
CA LYS A 95 1.70 -24.51 6.05
C LYS A 95 1.68 -23.01 5.82
N PHE A 96 2.09 -22.56 4.62
CA PHE A 96 2.21 -21.14 4.31
C PHE A 96 0.89 -20.52 3.82
N ASP A 97 -0.03 -20.28 4.76
CA ASP A 97 -1.34 -19.68 4.51
C ASP A 97 -1.33 -18.14 4.58
N ASN A 98 -2.41 -17.50 4.11
CA ASN A 98 -2.63 -16.04 4.19
C ASN A 98 -2.50 -15.46 5.62
N ASP A 99 -2.91 -16.22 6.65
CA ASP A 99 -2.82 -15.77 8.03
C ASP A 99 -1.38 -15.74 8.54
N LEU A 100 -0.60 -16.78 8.19
CA LEU A 100 0.83 -16.83 8.49
C LEU A 100 1.57 -15.71 7.75
N LEU A 101 1.28 -15.49 6.46
CA LEU A 101 1.85 -14.37 5.70
C LEU A 101 1.62 -13.03 6.41
N LYS A 102 0.39 -12.76 6.85
CA LYS A 102 0.06 -11.54 7.58
C LYS A 102 0.87 -11.41 8.86
N LYS A 103 0.98 -12.47 9.66
CA LYS A 103 1.77 -12.48 10.91
C LYS A 103 3.27 -12.30 10.66
N VAL A 104 3.80 -12.89 9.59
CA VAL A 104 5.20 -12.70 9.15
C VAL A 104 5.45 -11.24 8.78
N LEU A 105 4.58 -10.63 7.98
CA LEU A 105 4.73 -9.22 7.59
C LEU A 105 4.61 -8.26 8.78
N LEU A 106 3.83 -8.62 9.80
CA LEU A 106 3.74 -7.85 11.07
C LEU A 106 5.05 -7.85 11.88
N LEU A 107 6.00 -8.76 11.60
CA LEU A 107 7.31 -8.75 12.24
C LEU A 107 8.18 -7.56 11.80
N LYS A 108 7.74 -6.77 10.81
CA LYS A 108 8.47 -5.62 10.24
C LYS A 108 9.89 -6.03 9.86
N LEU A 109 9.96 -7.04 9.00
CA LEU A 109 11.20 -7.45 8.35
C LEU A 109 11.61 -6.38 7.33
N PRO A 110 12.91 -6.24 7.03
CA PRO A 110 13.38 -5.26 6.05
C PRO A 110 12.64 -5.36 4.70
N PRO A 111 12.44 -4.22 4.01
CA PRO A 111 11.72 -4.15 2.73
C PRO A 111 12.14 -5.19 1.69
N THR A 112 13.46 -5.42 1.57
CA THR A 112 14.03 -6.38 0.62
C THR A 112 13.53 -7.81 0.91
N TRP A 113 13.56 -8.23 2.17
CA TRP A 113 13.05 -9.54 2.59
C TRP A 113 11.54 -9.63 2.43
N ALA A 114 10.80 -8.55 2.72
CA ALA A 114 9.35 -8.53 2.53
C ALA A 114 8.95 -8.81 1.07
N THR A 115 9.68 -8.25 0.09
CA THR A 115 9.42 -8.56 -1.34
C THR A 115 9.67 -10.03 -1.66
N GLN A 116 10.74 -10.62 -1.12
CA GLN A 116 11.06 -12.03 -1.33
C GLN A 116 10.02 -12.95 -0.69
N ILE A 117 9.58 -12.66 0.54
CA ILE A 117 8.55 -13.42 1.25
C ILE A 117 7.23 -13.44 0.47
N ILE A 118 6.84 -12.30 -0.11
CA ILE A 118 5.63 -12.22 -0.93
C ILE A 118 5.78 -13.04 -2.21
N LEU A 119 6.94 -13.00 -2.88
CA LEU A 119 7.21 -13.83 -4.06
C LEU A 119 7.16 -15.32 -3.71
N THR A 120 7.81 -15.74 -2.62
CA THR A 120 7.78 -17.12 -2.11
C THR A 120 6.37 -17.57 -1.74
N PHE A 121 5.52 -16.65 -1.25
CA PHE A 121 4.12 -16.95 -0.98
C PHE A 121 3.35 -17.30 -2.27
N TYR A 122 3.57 -16.56 -3.36
CA TYR A 122 2.97 -16.88 -4.66
C TYR A 122 3.58 -18.12 -5.31
N GLU A 123 4.87 -18.41 -5.09
CA GLU A 123 5.49 -19.67 -5.55
C GLU A 123 4.76 -20.89 -4.96
N ARG A 124 4.40 -20.84 -3.66
CA ARG A 124 3.61 -21.90 -3.03
C ARG A 124 2.13 -21.86 -3.34
N ASN A 125 1.57 -20.65 -3.46
CA ASN A 125 0.14 -20.45 -3.65
C ASN A 125 -0.12 -19.60 -4.91
N PRO A 126 0.03 -20.17 -6.12
CA PRO A 126 0.00 -19.40 -7.37
C PRO A 126 -1.35 -18.73 -7.66
N LYS A 127 -2.44 -19.22 -7.07
CA LYS A 127 -3.80 -18.67 -7.21
C LYS A 127 -4.24 -17.83 -6.02
N ALA A 128 -3.41 -17.69 -4.98
CA ALA A 128 -3.79 -16.90 -3.82
C ALA A 128 -3.89 -15.41 -4.16
N VAL A 129 -4.64 -14.70 -3.34
CA VAL A 129 -4.78 -13.24 -3.42
C VAL A 129 -4.43 -12.66 -2.06
N ILE A 130 -3.58 -11.63 -2.07
CA ILE A 130 -3.20 -10.89 -0.88
C ILE A 130 -4.15 -9.70 -0.73
N ASP A 131 -4.86 -9.62 0.40
CA ASP A 131 -5.72 -8.48 0.69
C ASP A 131 -4.91 -7.17 0.84
N LYS A 132 -5.53 -6.05 0.45
CA LYS A 132 -4.94 -4.71 0.59
C LYS A 132 -4.43 -4.45 2.00
N LYS A 133 -5.18 -4.87 3.03
CA LYS A 133 -4.79 -4.65 4.43
C LYS A 133 -3.46 -5.34 4.77
N THR A 134 -3.23 -6.53 4.21
CA THR A 134 -1.98 -7.27 4.38
C THR A 134 -0.85 -6.65 3.57
N ALA A 135 -1.13 -6.26 2.32
CA ALA A 135 -0.17 -5.57 1.45
C ALA A 135 0.32 -4.22 2.01
N LEU A 136 -0.56 -3.50 2.72
CA LEU A 136 -0.22 -2.22 3.36
C LEU A 136 0.81 -2.35 4.48
N ILE A 137 1.00 -3.53 5.07
CA ILE A 137 1.95 -3.72 6.18
C ILE A 137 3.39 -3.50 5.72
N PRO A 138 3.93 -4.27 4.75
CA PRO A 138 5.29 -4.04 4.25
C PRO A 138 5.39 -2.73 3.47
N PHE A 139 4.33 -2.33 2.75
CA PHE A 139 4.31 -1.07 2.01
C PHE A 139 4.54 0.14 2.93
N ARG A 140 3.83 0.23 4.06
CA ARG A 140 4.02 1.32 5.04
C ARG A 140 5.40 1.29 5.66
N HIS A 141 5.97 0.10 5.87
CA HIS A 141 7.31 -0.02 6.40
C HIS A 141 8.37 0.49 5.41
N SER A 142 8.25 0.13 4.12
CA SER A 142 9.13 0.64 3.07
C SER A 142 9.05 2.16 2.92
N LEU A 143 7.84 2.73 2.97
CA LEU A 143 7.68 4.19 2.96
C LEU A 143 8.29 4.87 4.19
N LEU A 144 8.13 4.26 5.37
CA LEU A 144 8.74 4.77 6.61
C LEU A 144 10.26 4.80 6.51
N ASP A 145 10.86 3.78 5.90
CA ASP A 145 12.30 3.65 5.72
C ASP A 145 12.84 4.47 4.53
N GLY A 146 11.98 5.12 3.75
CA GLY A 146 12.36 5.91 2.58
C GLY A 146 12.73 5.06 1.34
N ASP A 147 12.46 3.76 1.36
CA ASP A 147 12.78 2.83 0.27
C ASP A 147 11.64 2.78 -0.76
N LEU A 148 11.67 3.75 -1.67
CA LEU A 148 10.64 3.94 -2.69
C LEU A 148 10.62 2.80 -3.72
N GLN A 149 11.78 2.26 -4.08
CA GLN A 149 11.88 1.18 -5.08
C GLN A 149 11.22 -0.11 -4.57
N ASN A 150 11.50 -0.51 -3.33
CA ASN A 150 10.82 -1.67 -2.77
C ASN A 150 9.33 -1.39 -2.50
N ALA A 151 8.94 -0.15 -2.18
CA ALA A 151 7.52 0.22 -2.07
C ALA A 151 6.76 0.06 -3.40
N LEU A 152 7.35 0.46 -4.53
CA LEU A 152 6.80 0.22 -5.87
C LEU A 152 6.73 -1.26 -6.19
N LYS A 153 7.80 -2.00 -5.93
CA LYS A 153 7.85 -3.45 -6.15
C LYS A 153 6.77 -4.18 -5.34
N ILE A 154 6.58 -3.82 -4.07
CA ILE A 154 5.50 -4.35 -3.21
C ILE A 154 4.14 -4.06 -3.83
N THR A 155 3.93 -2.85 -4.36
CA THR A 155 2.69 -2.45 -5.02
C THR A 155 2.40 -3.35 -6.23
N ASP A 156 3.40 -3.60 -7.07
CA ASP A 156 3.27 -4.44 -8.27
C ASP A 156 3.00 -5.92 -7.94
N ILE A 157 3.67 -6.49 -6.93
CA ILE A 157 3.48 -7.90 -6.55
C ILE A 157 2.23 -8.12 -5.68
N THR A 158 1.59 -7.07 -5.16
CA THR A 158 0.37 -7.19 -4.33
C THR A 158 -0.87 -6.69 -5.05
N THR A 159 -1.22 -5.41 -4.92
CA THR A 159 -2.42 -4.82 -5.51
C THR A 159 -2.36 -4.74 -7.03
N GLY A 160 -1.16 -4.66 -7.60
CA GLY A 160 -0.91 -4.70 -9.03
C GLY A 160 -0.80 -6.12 -9.61
N HIS A 161 -0.95 -7.16 -8.78
CA HIS A 161 -0.81 -8.55 -9.20
C HIS A 161 -2.03 -9.02 -10.01
N PRO A 162 -1.87 -9.83 -11.08
CA PRO A 162 -2.98 -10.32 -11.90
C PRO A 162 -4.11 -10.99 -11.11
N ASN A 163 -3.77 -11.76 -10.06
CA ASN A 163 -4.78 -12.43 -9.23
C ASN A 163 -5.66 -11.42 -8.45
N TYR A 164 -5.07 -10.33 -7.95
CA TYR A 164 -5.80 -9.29 -7.24
C TYR A 164 -6.73 -8.53 -8.20
N ILE A 165 -6.21 -8.18 -9.38
CA ILE A 165 -6.98 -7.52 -10.45
C ILE A 165 -8.13 -8.41 -10.92
N ALA A 166 -7.91 -9.71 -11.08
CA ALA A 166 -8.94 -10.68 -11.45
C ALA A 166 -10.00 -10.82 -10.35
N GLN A 167 -9.61 -10.82 -9.07
CA GLN A 167 -10.57 -10.78 -7.96
C GLN A 167 -11.44 -9.52 -8.03
N LYS A 168 -10.84 -8.34 -8.23
CA LYS A 168 -11.59 -7.07 -8.38
C LYS A 168 -12.53 -7.10 -9.58
N ASP A 169 -12.11 -7.65 -10.72
CA ASP A 169 -13.00 -7.82 -11.88
C ASP A 169 -14.19 -8.73 -11.56
N SER A 170 -13.95 -9.86 -10.88
CA SER A 170 -15.01 -10.78 -10.46
C SER A 170 -15.99 -10.12 -9.47
N GLU A 171 -15.49 -9.35 -8.51
CA GLU A 171 -16.31 -8.57 -7.57
C GLU A 171 -17.20 -7.56 -8.30
N MET A 172 -16.61 -6.82 -9.26
CA MET A 172 -17.34 -5.86 -10.09
C MET A 172 -18.44 -6.54 -10.91
N ARG A 173 -18.09 -7.61 -11.63
CA ARG A 173 -19.05 -8.37 -12.46
C ARG A 173 -20.17 -8.94 -11.60
N ARG A 174 -19.87 -9.51 -10.43
CA ARG A 174 -20.89 -10.00 -9.49
C ARG A 174 -21.82 -8.89 -9.04
N GLY A 175 -21.31 -7.68 -8.80
CA GLY A 175 -22.12 -6.50 -8.51
C GLY A 175 -23.07 -6.14 -9.66
N ILE A 176 -22.54 -6.08 -10.88
CA ILE A 176 -23.33 -5.78 -12.10
C ILE A 176 -24.40 -6.85 -12.33
N TYR A 177 -24.06 -8.13 -12.21
CA TYR A 177 -25.03 -9.23 -12.38
C TYR A 177 -26.13 -9.19 -11.32
N LYS A 178 -25.80 -8.89 -10.06
CA LYS A 178 -26.82 -8.71 -9.01
C LYS A 178 -27.75 -7.54 -9.32
N LEU A 179 -27.21 -6.42 -9.79
CA LEU A 179 -28.02 -5.27 -10.22
C LEU A 179 -28.93 -5.62 -11.41
N ALA A 180 -28.40 -6.26 -12.45
CA ALA A 180 -29.19 -6.67 -13.60
C ALA A 180 -30.28 -7.69 -13.21
N ALA A 181 -29.94 -8.70 -12.40
CA ALA A 181 -30.88 -9.71 -11.95
C ALA A 181 -32.00 -9.12 -11.08
N THR A 182 -31.66 -8.23 -10.15
CA THR A 182 -32.67 -7.52 -9.32
C THR A 182 -33.54 -6.61 -10.17
N ALA A 183 -32.97 -5.88 -11.13
CA ALA A 183 -33.71 -5.03 -12.05
C ALA A 183 -34.71 -5.83 -12.91
N ILE A 184 -34.26 -6.95 -13.49
CA ILE A 184 -35.12 -7.88 -14.24
C ILE A 184 -36.22 -8.44 -13.33
N GLY A 185 -35.88 -8.88 -12.12
CA GLY A 185 -36.83 -9.42 -11.15
C GLY A 185 -37.93 -8.42 -10.76
N ILE A 186 -37.55 -7.18 -10.42
CA ILE A 186 -38.49 -6.11 -10.08
C ILE A 186 -39.41 -5.80 -11.26
N THR A 187 -38.85 -5.74 -12.47
CA THR A 187 -39.61 -5.42 -13.69
C THR A 187 -40.60 -6.55 -14.02
N PHE A 188 -40.15 -7.80 -13.96
CA PHE A 188 -40.98 -8.96 -14.22
C PHE A 188 -42.09 -9.11 -13.19
N PHE A 189 -41.77 -8.97 -11.90
CA PHE A 189 -42.76 -8.99 -10.82
C PHE A 189 -43.77 -7.85 -10.96
N SER A 190 -43.30 -6.62 -11.23
CA SER A 190 -44.20 -5.46 -11.35
C SER A 190 -45.08 -5.52 -12.59
N LYS A 191 -44.64 -6.18 -13.68
CA LYS A 191 -45.40 -6.28 -14.93
C LYS A 191 -46.32 -7.51 -14.98
N TYR A 192 -45.85 -8.67 -14.54
CA TYR A 192 -46.61 -9.92 -14.64
C TYR A 192 -47.16 -10.37 -13.30
N GLY A 193 -46.39 -10.25 -12.23
CA GLY A 193 -46.82 -10.59 -10.87
C GLY A 193 -47.98 -9.73 -10.38
N VAL A 194 -47.90 -8.41 -10.55
CA VAL A 194 -48.99 -7.48 -10.15
C VAL A 194 -50.27 -7.77 -10.93
N ASN A 195 -50.17 -8.07 -12.23
CA ASN A 195 -51.34 -8.42 -13.04
C ASN A 195 -51.98 -9.74 -12.59
N LEU A 196 -51.20 -10.78 -12.30
CA LEU A 196 -51.72 -12.05 -11.76
C LEU A 196 -52.42 -11.87 -10.41
N VAL A 197 -51.91 -11.01 -9.53
CA VAL A 197 -52.52 -10.77 -8.21
C VAL A 197 -53.79 -9.90 -8.32
N ILE A 198 -53.85 -9.01 -9.30
CA ILE A 198 -55.10 -8.32 -9.67
C ILE A 198 -56.13 -9.31 -10.22
N ASP A 199 -55.71 -10.22 -11.10
CA ASP A 199 -56.59 -11.24 -11.69
C ASP A 199 -57.10 -12.24 -10.65
N TRP A 200 -56.35 -12.50 -9.57
CA TRP A 200 -56.79 -13.25 -8.39
C TRP A 200 -57.70 -12.46 -7.44
N GLY A 201 -57.99 -11.19 -7.74
CA GLY A 201 -58.90 -10.34 -6.99
C GLY A 201 -58.34 -9.80 -5.67
N TRP A 202 -57.04 -9.94 -5.41
CA TRP A 202 -56.40 -9.49 -4.17
C TRP A 202 -55.93 -8.02 -4.24
N LEU A 203 -55.82 -7.45 -5.45
CA LEU A 203 -55.37 -6.08 -5.68
C LEU A 203 -56.31 -5.35 -6.64
N SER A 204 -56.53 -4.05 -6.38
CA SER A 204 -57.38 -3.21 -7.22
C SER A 204 -56.79 -3.01 -8.62
N PRO A 205 -57.62 -2.94 -9.69
CA PRO A 205 -57.18 -2.66 -11.07
C PRO A 205 -56.41 -1.34 -11.25
N THR A 206 -56.55 -0.38 -10.33
CA THR A 206 -55.78 0.87 -10.33
C THR A 206 -54.27 0.65 -10.23
N TRP A 207 -53.84 -0.51 -9.73
CA TRP A 207 -52.43 -0.89 -9.60
C TRP A 207 -51.77 -1.34 -10.91
N LYS A 208 -52.51 -1.44 -12.03
CA LYS A 208 -51.95 -1.81 -13.35
C LYS A 208 -50.83 -0.87 -13.82
N HIS A 209 -50.85 0.40 -13.42
CA HIS A 209 -49.83 1.40 -13.78
C HIS A 209 -48.56 1.34 -12.91
N LEU A 210 -48.54 0.51 -11.87
CA LEU A 210 -47.38 0.41 -10.97
C LEU A 210 -46.15 -0.15 -11.69
N GLY A 211 -46.34 -1.05 -12.66
CA GLY A 211 -45.27 -1.61 -13.49
C GLY A 211 -44.48 -0.55 -14.26
N SER A 212 -45.18 0.41 -14.89
CA SER A 212 -44.54 1.51 -15.62
C SER A 212 -43.82 2.49 -14.68
N ILE A 213 -44.40 2.79 -13.51
CA ILE A 213 -43.80 3.69 -12.53
C ILE A 213 -42.53 3.06 -11.92
N ASN A 214 -42.59 1.79 -11.53
CA ASN A 214 -41.43 1.07 -11.01
C ASN A 214 -40.31 0.94 -12.03
N ALA A 215 -40.63 0.68 -13.31
CA ALA A 215 -39.64 0.64 -14.38
C ALA A 215 -38.98 2.02 -14.61
N MET A 216 -39.74 3.11 -14.51
CA MET A 216 -39.21 4.47 -14.62
C MET A 216 -38.26 4.79 -13.45
N ILE A 217 -38.67 4.50 -12.21
CA ILE A 217 -37.85 4.70 -11.01
C ILE A 217 -36.58 3.85 -11.07
N LEU A 218 -36.70 2.59 -11.45
CA LEU A 218 -35.57 1.66 -11.56
C LEU A 218 -34.56 2.12 -12.63
N THR A 219 -35.04 2.57 -13.79
CA THR A 219 -34.20 3.15 -14.85
C THR A 219 -33.48 4.39 -14.35
N TYR A 220 -34.16 5.26 -13.60
CA TYR A 220 -33.57 6.44 -12.99
C TYR A 220 -32.48 6.08 -11.97
N ILE A 221 -32.73 5.10 -11.10
CA ILE A 221 -31.75 4.62 -10.11
C ILE A 221 -30.54 3.99 -10.80
N LEU A 222 -30.75 3.17 -11.83
CA LEU A 222 -29.66 2.55 -12.60
C LEU A 222 -28.79 3.63 -13.26
N ASN A 223 -29.41 4.61 -13.93
CA ASN A 223 -28.70 5.72 -14.56
C ASN A 223 -27.94 6.56 -13.52
N SER A 224 -28.59 6.88 -12.40
CA SER A 224 -27.96 7.62 -11.29
C SER A 224 -26.81 6.83 -10.66
N SER A 225 -26.93 5.51 -10.51
CA SER A 225 -25.89 4.65 -9.95
C SER A 225 -24.64 4.60 -10.84
N PHE A 226 -24.82 4.65 -12.16
CA PHE A 226 -23.72 4.76 -13.13
C PHE A 226 -22.97 6.09 -12.95
N PHE A 227 -23.69 7.22 -12.86
CA PHE A 227 -23.07 8.52 -12.60
C PHE A 227 -22.39 8.59 -11.24
N VAL A 228 -22.99 8.06 -10.18
CA VAL A 228 -22.39 7.99 -8.85
C VAL A 228 -21.09 7.18 -8.88
N THR A 229 -21.04 6.09 -9.65
CA THR A 229 -19.83 5.28 -9.82
C THR A 229 -18.73 6.08 -10.51
N ILE A 230 -19.05 6.78 -11.62
CA ILE A 230 -18.09 7.66 -12.31
C ILE A 230 -17.58 8.77 -11.38
N VAL A 231 -18.46 9.42 -10.63
CA VAL A 231 -18.06 10.48 -9.70
C VAL A 231 -17.22 9.92 -8.57
N ARG A 232 -17.57 8.75 -8.02
CA ARG A 232 -16.84 8.17 -6.89
C ARG A 232 -15.43 7.73 -7.29
N PHE A 233 -15.27 7.07 -8.43
CA PHE A 233 -13.96 6.59 -8.89
C PHE A 233 -13.16 7.65 -9.66
N GLY A 234 -13.84 8.62 -10.28
CA GLY A 234 -13.21 9.69 -11.06
C GLY A 234 -12.92 10.98 -10.28
N ARG A 235 -13.71 11.32 -9.26
CA ARG A 235 -13.59 12.58 -8.51
C ARG A 235 -13.19 12.43 -7.05
N GLN A 236 -13.37 11.27 -6.39
CA GLN A 236 -12.84 11.15 -5.02
C GLN A 236 -11.32 11.17 -5.09
N LYS A 237 -10.73 12.27 -4.57
CA LYS A 237 -9.28 12.49 -4.52
C LYS A 237 -8.53 11.24 -4.07
N SER A 238 -9.01 10.52 -3.06
CA SER A 238 -8.32 9.35 -2.52
C SER A 238 -8.48 8.05 -3.32
N ALA A 239 -9.24 8.03 -4.43
CA ALA A 239 -9.37 6.87 -5.33
C ALA A 239 -8.80 7.17 -6.72
N ALA A 240 -8.56 8.45 -7.02
CA ALA A 240 -8.04 8.97 -8.27
C ALA A 240 -6.57 9.41 -8.17
N GLY A 241 -5.78 8.88 -7.22
CA GLY A 241 -4.35 9.19 -7.07
C GLY A 241 -3.99 10.43 -6.26
N GLY A 242 -4.95 11.00 -5.52
CA GLY A 242 -4.74 12.13 -4.63
C GLY A 242 -4.50 13.43 -5.37
N ASP A 243 -3.54 14.20 -4.87
CA ASP A 243 -3.06 15.42 -5.51
C ASP A 243 -1.78 15.20 -6.33
N PHE A 244 -1.33 13.95 -6.49
CA PHE A 244 -0.06 13.60 -7.16
C PHE A 244 -0.23 12.93 -8.53
N LEU A 245 -1.19 12.00 -8.64
CA LEU A 245 -1.41 11.21 -9.86
C LEU A 245 -2.85 11.32 -10.34
N THR A 246 -3.04 11.15 -11.64
CA THR A 246 -4.35 10.97 -12.28
C THR A 246 -4.29 9.87 -13.34
N TRP A 247 -5.45 9.35 -13.74
CA TRP A 247 -5.51 8.40 -14.86
C TRP A 247 -5.28 9.13 -16.18
N GLN A 248 -4.55 8.48 -17.09
CA GLN A 248 -4.39 8.99 -18.45
C GLN A 248 -5.76 9.22 -19.11
N LYS A 249 -5.86 10.32 -19.88
CA LYS A 249 -7.08 10.62 -20.63
C LYS A 249 -7.42 9.46 -21.58
N GLY A 250 -8.67 9.01 -21.55
CA GLY A 250 -9.17 7.88 -22.36
C GLY A 250 -9.12 6.51 -21.67
N THR A 251 -8.58 6.40 -20.45
CA THR A 251 -8.66 5.15 -19.67
C THR A 251 -10.10 4.84 -19.25
N PHE A 252 -10.58 3.63 -19.53
CA PHE A 252 -11.94 3.21 -19.18
C PHE A 252 -12.16 3.06 -17.67
N TYR A 253 -13.38 3.39 -17.21
CA TYR A 253 -13.78 3.31 -15.79
C TYR A 253 -13.64 1.91 -15.17
N THR A 254 -13.75 0.85 -15.96
CA THR A 254 -13.53 -0.53 -15.48
C THR A 254 -12.08 -0.74 -15.06
N HIS A 255 -11.13 -0.07 -15.72
CA HIS A 255 -9.72 -0.07 -15.31
C HIS A 255 -9.55 0.70 -13.99
N TRP A 256 -10.21 1.86 -13.85
CA TRP A 256 -10.14 2.65 -12.61
C TRP A 256 -10.58 1.83 -11.41
N TYR A 257 -11.69 1.09 -11.52
CA TYR A 257 -12.16 0.23 -10.43
C TYR A 257 -11.15 -0.86 -10.06
N LYS A 258 -10.60 -1.55 -11.06
CA LYS A 258 -9.67 -2.68 -10.87
C LYS A 258 -8.35 -2.25 -10.25
N HIS A 259 -7.86 -1.08 -10.65
CA HIS A 259 -6.53 -0.57 -10.30
C HIS A 259 -6.57 0.59 -9.29
N ALA A 260 -7.72 0.89 -8.68
CA ALA A 260 -7.86 1.97 -7.69
C ALA A 260 -6.92 1.80 -6.50
N ASP A 261 -6.72 0.57 -6.03
CA ASP A 261 -5.84 0.30 -4.89
C ASP A 261 -4.36 0.43 -5.26
N GLU A 262 -3.98 0.01 -6.48
CA GLU A 262 -2.64 0.21 -7.04
C GLU A 262 -2.33 1.71 -7.19
N MET A 263 -3.23 2.46 -7.82
CA MET A 263 -3.12 3.91 -7.97
C MET A 263 -2.93 4.62 -6.64
N ASN A 264 -3.65 4.20 -5.61
CA ASN A 264 -3.53 4.78 -4.28
C ASN A 264 -2.18 4.50 -3.61
N MET A 265 -1.61 3.32 -3.83
CA MET A 265 -0.27 3.02 -3.35
C MET A 265 0.78 3.82 -4.13
N CYS A 266 0.70 3.86 -5.47
CA CYS A 266 1.59 4.67 -6.30
C CYS A 266 1.55 6.16 -5.91
N ALA A 267 0.37 6.72 -5.65
CA ALA A 267 0.22 8.10 -5.19
C ALA A 267 0.89 8.35 -3.84
N LYS A 268 0.90 7.36 -2.94
CA LYS A 268 1.60 7.44 -1.66
C LYS A 268 3.12 7.33 -1.81
N VAL A 269 3.61 6.61 -2.82
CA VAL A 269 5.03 6.61 -3.18
C VAL A 269 5.45 7.99 -3.69
N MET A 270 4.68 8.61 -4.60
CA MET A 270 4.96 9.96 -5.06
C MET A 270 4.88 11.00 -3.94
N GLN A 271 3.93 10.86 -3.02
CA GLN A 271 3.88 11.71 -1.84
C GLN A 271 5.16 11.60 -1.00
N ALA A 272 5.62 10.37 -0.73
CA ALA A 272 6.83 10.14 0.05
C ALA A 272 8.08 10.67 -0.64
N ASP A 273 8.21 10.47 -1.95
CA ASP A 273 9.29 11.00 -2.77
C ASP A 273 9.34 12.53 -2.77
N LEU A 274 8.19 13.19 -2.91
CA LEU A 274 8.10 14.64 -2.82
C LEU A 274 8.60 15.14 -1.46
N TRP A 275 8.19 14.48 -0.38
CA TRP A 275 8.62 14.83 0.98
C TRP A 275 10.09 14.55 1.25
N LEU A 276 10.65 13.48 0.68
CA LEU A 276 12.09 13.18 0.76
C LEU A 276 12.91 14.23 0.00
N ASN A 277 12.38 14.77 -1.10
CA ASN A 277 13.02 15.80 -1.93
C ASN A 277 12.73 17.24 -1.49
N GLY A 278 12.11 17.44 -0.32
CA GLY A 278 11.89 18.77 0.25
C GLY A 278 10.67 19.53 -0.30
N GLY A 279 9.72 18.84 -0.95
CA GLY A 279 8.41 19.40 -1.29
C GLY A 279 8.29 20.03 -2.68
N LEU A 280 9.38 20.16 -3.42
CA LEU A 280 9.41 20.91 -4.69
C LEU A 280 8.90 20.08 -5.87
N GLU A 281 9.58 18.98 -6.17
CA GLU A 281 9.25 18.11 -7.31
C GLU A 281 9.51 16.64 -6.99
N ASN A 282 8.80 15.77 -7.71
CA ASN A 282 9.08 14.35 -7.69
C ASN A 282 10.33 14.02 -8.51
N SER A 283 11.04 12.97 -8.09
CA SER A 283 12.23 12.49 -8.79
C SER A 283 11.89 12.05 -10.22
N PRO A 284 12.61 12.55 -11.25
CA PRO A 284 12.32 12.20 -12.65
C PRO A 284 12.28 10.68 -12.92
N PRO A 285 13.18 9.85 -12.35
CA PRO A 285 13.13 8.39 -12.54
C PRO A 285 11.83 7.76 -12.04
N LEU A 286 11.30 8.23 -10.91
CA LEU A 286 10.04 7.72 -10.35
C LEU A 286 8.85 8.11 -11.23
N VAL A 287 8.82 9.37 -11.70
CA VAL A 287 7.77 9.86 -12.60
C VAL A 287 7.80 9.09 -13.92
N GLU A 288 8.98 8.86 -14.50
CA GLU A 288 9.14 8.05 -15.71
C GLU A 288 8.66 6.60 -15.48
N GLU A 289 8.94 6.03 -14.31
CA GLU A 289 8.51 4.68 -14.02
C GLU A 289 6.99 4.54 -13.90
N LEU A 290 6.35 5.47 -13.18
CA LEU A 290 4.91 5.44 -12.89
C LEU A 290 4.07 5.90 -14.07
N CYS A 291 4.50 6.95 -14.78
CA CYS A 291 3.77 7.62 -15.85
C CYS A 291 4.27 7.25 -17.24
N ARG A 292 4.95 6.10 -17.37
CA ARG A 292 5.40 5.56 -18.65
C ARG A 292 4.23 5.48 -19.63
N LYS A 293 4.41 6.07 -20.81
CA LYS A 293 3.45 5.98 -21.92
C LYS A 293 3.79 4.77 -22.79
N ASP A 294 2.78 4.26 -23.49
CA ASP A 294 3.02 3.21 -24.48
C ASP A 294 3.71 3.85 -25.70
N ASP A 295 4.81 3.23 -26.16
CA ASP A 295 5.59 3.70 -27.32
C ASP A 295 4.88 3.40 -28.65
N SER A 296 3.72 2.73 -28.60
CA SER A 296 2.93 2.52 -29.80
C SER A 296 2.38 3.86 -30.33
N LEU A 297 2.84 4.25 -31.53
CA LEU A 297 2.40 5.41 -32.32
C LEU A 297 0.92 5.36 -32.74
N ASP A 298 0.07 4.61 -32.04
CA ASP A 298 -1.31 4.34 -32.40
C ASP A 298 -2.21 5.46 -31.86
N THR A 299 -2.13 6.63 -32.50
CA THR A 299 -2.71 7.93 -32.10
C THR A 299 -4.24 7.99 -32.03
N GLY A 300 -4.95 6.85 -32.17
CA GLY A 300 -6.41 6.79 -32.22
C GLY A 300 -7.06 5.71 -31.36
N LYS A 301 -6.29 4.88 -30.64
CA LYS A 301 -6.87 3.81 -29.79
C LYS A 301 -6.86 4.21 -28.32
N ASN A 302 -7.87 3.74 -27.60
CA ASN A 302 -7.94 3.91 -26.14
C ASN A 302 -6.70 3.28 -25.49
N PRO A 303 -6.10 3.95 -24.48
CA PRO A 303 -4.93 3.43 -23.79
C PRO A 303 -5.23 2.07 -23.14
N VAL A 304 -4.31 1.11 -23.30
CA VAL A 304 -4.43 -0.23 -22.72
C VAL A 304 -3.22 -0.51 -21.84
N ALA A 305 -3.46 -0.96 -20.61
CA ALA A 305 -2.39 -1.40 -19.72
C ALA A 305 -1.72 -2.65 -20.31
N LYS A 306 -0.45 -2.50 -20.69
CA LYS A 306 0.38 -3.55 -21.29
C LYS A 306 1.82 -3.42 -20.80
N TYR A 307 2.62 -4.41 -21.16
CA TYR A 307 4.07 -4.28 -21.08
C TYR A 307 4.59 -3.63 -22.36
N ASN A 308 5.49 -2.66 -22.21
CA ASN A 308 6.28 -2.08 -23.29
C ASN A 308 7.11 -3.18 -23.99
N ARG A 309 7.60 -2.93 -25.21
CA ARG A 309 8.69 -3.66 -25.87
C ARG A 309 9.87 -3.99 -24.95
N GLU A 310 10.22 -3.08 -24.02
CA GLU A 310 11.26 -3.25 -23.00
C GLU A 310 10.86 -4.17 -21.83
N GLY A 311 9.64 -4.76 -21.85
CA GLY A 311 9.12 -5.58 -20.76
C GLY A 311 8.72 -4.78 -19.52
N LYS A 312 8.70 -3.45 -19.60
CA LYS A 312 8.32 -2.55 -18.49
C LYS A 312 6.80 -2.33 -18.46
N LYS A 313 6.22 -2.30 -17.27
CA LYS A 313 4.77 -2.12 -17.07
C LYS A 313 4.33 -0.69 -17.41
N VAL A 314 3.25 -0.57 -18.18
CA VAL A 314 2.56 0.70 -18.49
C VAL A 314 1.30 0.78 -17.62
N ARG A 315 1.26 1.72 -16.67
CA ARG A 315 0.21 1.80 -15.62
C ARG A 315 -0.96 2.74 -15.97
N LEU A 316 -0.87 3.45 -17.10
CA LEU A 316 -1.86 4.45 -17.56
C LEU A 316 -2.08 5.59 -16.55
N LEU A 317 -0.99 6.03 -15.92
CA LEU A 317 -0.98 7.13 -14.96
C LEU A 317 -0.35 8.36 -15.61
N GLU A 318 -0.83 9.53 -15.22
CA GLU A 318 -0.24 10.82 -15.58
C GLU A 318 -0.02 11.64 -14.29
N PRO A 319 1.08 12.41 -14.20
CA PRO A 319 1.28 13.31 -13.07
C PRO A 319 0.13 14.31 -13.07
N LYS A 320 -0.42 14.57 -11.88
CA LYS A 320 -1.43 15.60 -11.73
C LYS A 320 -0.74 16.96 -11.69
N ASP A 321 -1.41 17.99 -12.20
CA ASP A 321 -0.93 19.36 -12.04
C ASP A 321 -0.76 19.68 -10.55
N ASN A 322 0.42 20.19 -10.19
CA ASN A 322 0.71 20.58 -8.82
C ASN A 322 -0.19 21.76 -8.44
N MET A 323 -1.13 21.50 -7.52
CA MET A 323 -2.08 22.51 -7.07
C MET A 323 -1.38 23.68 -6.39
N GLU A 324 -0.22 23.45 -5.75
CA GLU A 324 0.57 24.50 -5.12
C GLU A 324 1.21 25.41 -6.16
N ASP A 325 1.72 24.86 -7.27
CA ASP A 325 2.21 25.66 -8.38
C ASP A 325 1.10 26.47 -9.05
N LEU A 326 -0.08 25.87 -9.23
CA LEU A 326 -1.25 26.59 -9.75
C LEU A 326 -1.69 27.71 -8.81
N LYS A 327 -1.66 27.49 -7.49
CA LYS A 327 -1.93 28.53 -6.48
C LYS A 327 -0.85 29.61 -6.50
N MET A 328 0.41 29.25 -6.66
CA MET A 328 1.52 30.20 -6.76
C MET A 328 1.38 31.05 -8.03
N GLN A 329 1.06 30.45 -9.17
CA GLN A 329 0.75 31.18 -10.40
C GLN A 329 -0.44 32.13 -10.20
N ALA A 330 -1.49 31.67 -9.53
CA ALA A 330 -2.64 32.51 -9.20
C ALA A 330 -2.27 33.66 -8.27
N TYR A 331 -1.43 33.43 -7.25
CA TYR A 331 -0.89 34.45 -6.36
C TYR A 331 -0.13 35.53 -7.15
N TRP A 332 0.76 35.12 -8.06
CA TRP A 332 1.49 36.05 -8.92
C TRP A 332 0.57 36.82 -9.86
N MET A 333 -0.46 36.17 -10.41
CA MET A 333 -1.46 36.83 -11.28
C MET A 333 -2.37 37.81 -10.52
N SER A 334 -2.69 37.53 -9.26
CA SER A 334 -3.55 38.41 -8.43
C SER A 334 -2.77 39.47 -7.65
N GLY A 335 -1.43 39.48 -7.74
CA GLY A 335 -0.58 40.36 -6.92
C GLY A 335 -0.69 40.06 -5.42
N GLY A 336 -1.04 38.82 -5.07
CA GLY A 336 -1.22 38.38 -3.68
C GLY A 336 -2.56 38.75 -3.05
N ASP A 337 -3.49 39.37 -3.79
CA ASP A 337 -4.82 39.66 -3.28
C ASP A 337 -5.61 38.36 -3.03
N GLY A 338 -6.21 38.25 -1.84
CA GLY A 338 -6.94 37.06 -1.37
C GLY A 338 -6.08 35.91 -0.84
N PHE A 339 -4.76 36.07 -0.72
CA PHE A 339 -3.86 35.06 -0.13
C PHE A 339 -3.39 35.49 1.26
N GLU A 340 -3.48 34.57 2.22
CA GLU A 340 -2.92 34.73 3.56
C GLU A 340 -1.67 33.86 3.67
N TRP A 341 -0.55 34.46 4.09
CA TRP A 341 0.63 33.68 4.43
C TRP A 341 0.38 33.00 5.77
N VAL A 342 0.31 31.67 5.73
CA VAL A 342 0.25 30.84 6.93
C VAL A 342 1.62 30.20 7.07
N GLU A 343 2.25 30.36 8.22
CA GLU A 343 3.49 29.66 8.50
C GLU A 343 3.25 28.15 8.41
N PRO A 344 4.14 27.39 7.73
CA PRO A 344 3.98 25.95 7.65
C PRO A 344 4.13 25.35 9.05
N ASP A 345 3.01 24.92 9.63
CA ASP A 345 3.00 24.18 10.89
C ASP A 345 3.90 22.94 10.75
N GLN A 346 4.87 22.78 11.66
CA GLN A 346 5.68 21.56 11.69
C GLN A 346 4.92 20.46 12.41
N ASP A 347 4.49 19.43 11.68
CA ASP A 347 3.87 18.25 12.28
C ASP A 347 4.93 17.50 13.12
N PRO A 348 4.68 17.22 14.42
CA PRO A 348 5.59 16.39 15.22
C PRO A 348 5.86 15.01 14.60
N ALA A 349 4.93 14.45 13.81
CA ALA A 349 5.14 13.20 13.11
C ALA A 349 6.23 13.30 12.03
N ASP A 350 6.32 14.43 11.33
CA ASP A 350 7.35 14.67 10.31
C ASP A 350 8.74 14.78 10.93
N ILE A 351 8.82 15.38 12.12
CA ILE A 351 10.08 15.46 12.89
C ILE A 351 10.54 14.05 13.27
N ILE A 352 9.65 13.23 13.85
CA ILE A 352 9.95 11.84 14.24
C ILE A 352 10.36 11.02 13.02
N TRP A 353 9.69 11.22 11.88
CA TRP A 353 10.03 10.50 10.65
C TRP A 353 11.40 10.90 10.10
N ARG A 354 11.72 12.21 10.08
CA ARG A 354 13.06 12.69 9.71
C ARG A 354 14.14 12.16 10.64
N GLU A 355 13.87 12.07 11.94
CA GLU A 355 14.79 11.45 12.91
C GLU A 355 15.00 9.96 12.64
N HIS A 356 13.94 9.24 12.25
CA HIS A 356 14.03 7.84 11.84
C HIS A 356 14.89 7.66 10.59
N LEU A 357 14.65 8.46 9.55
CA LEU A 357 15.43 8.43 8.31
C LEU A 357 16.91 8.78 8.53
N LYS A 358 17.22 9.70 9.46
CA LYS A 358 18.60 10.00 9.86
C LYS A 358 19.33 8.78 10.44
N LYS A 359 18.63 7.91 11.18
CA LYS A 359 19.21 6.68 11.76
C LYS A 359 19.52 5.62 10.71
N LEU A 360 18.69 5.56 9.66
CA LEU A 360 18.86 4.64 8.54
C LEU A 360 19.87 5.14 7.49
N HIS A 361 20.43 6.35 7.66
CA HIS A 361 21.33 7.01 6.71
C HIS A 361 20.84 6.84 5.27
N ALA A 362 19.73 7.52 4.92
CA ALA A 362 19.24 7.53 3.54
C ALA A 362 20.34 7.93 2.53
N PRO A 363 20.67 7.08 1.54
CA PRO A 363 21.30 7.49 0.30
C PRO A 363 20.18 7.96 -0.65
N GLU A 364 20.17 9.26 -0.96
CA GLU A 364 19.67 9.92 -2.20
C GLU A 364 19.48 11.45 -2.04
N LEU A 365 20.15 12.07 -1.08
CA LEU A 365 20.50 13.51 -1.13
C LEU A 365 21.49 13.87 -2.26
N ASN A 366 21.65 13.04 -3.30
CA ASN A 366 22.58 13.26 -4.41
C ASN A 366 21.93 13.93 -5.64
N GLY A 367 20.72 14.50 -5.50
CA GLY A 367 20.00 15.12 -6.62
C GLY A 367 20.00 16.65 -6.69
N SER A 368 19.82 17.37 -5.57
CA SER A 368 19.35 18.77 -5.67
C SER A 368 19.94 19.76 -4.67
N ASN A 369 20.60 19.33 -3.58
CA ASN A 369 21.05 20.27 -2.53
C ASN A 369 22.47 20.85 -2.68
N GLN A 370 23.18 20.55 -3.77
CA GLN A 370 24.47 21.21 -4.07
C GLN A 370 24.40 22.23 -5.20
N LYS A 371 23.29 22.30 -5.95
CA LYS A 371 23.07 23.32 -7.00
C LYS A 371 21.99 24.34 -6.65
N SER A 372 20.95 23.95 -5.92
CA SER A 372 19.85 24.86 -5.56
C SER A 372 20.18 25.85 -4.45
N LEU A 373 21.34 25.73 -3.79
CA LEU A 373 21.80 26.63 -2.72
C LEU A 373 23.05 27.45 -3.09
N LYS A 374 23.60 27.29 -4.30
CA LYS A 374 24.77 28.09 -4.74
C LYS A 374 24.52 29.58 -4.73
N TRP A 375 23.31 30.01 -5.10
CA TRP A 375 22.93 31.43 -5.07
C TRP A 375 22.82 31.97 -3.64
N ALA A 376 22.42 31.14 -2.68
CA ALA A 376 22.34 31.52 -1.27
C ALA A 376 23.75 31.55 -0.65
N GLU A 377 24.64 30.63 -1.04
CA GLU A 377 26.05 30.64 -0.65
C GLU A 377 26.82 31.84 -1.25
N GLU A 378 26.59 32.19 -2.52
CA GLU A 378 27.15 33.40 -3.17
C GLU A 378 26.70 34.72 -2.51
N LEU A 379 25.53 34.74 -1.89
CA LEU A 379 25.02 35.92 -1.14
C LEU A 379 25.59 36.02 0.28
N ILE A 380 26.08 34.92 0.84
CA ILE A 380 26.65 34.85 2.19
C ILE A 380 28.16 35.16 2.17
N GLU A 381 28.84 34.87 1.06
CA GLU A 381 30.24 35.27 0.89
C GLU A 381 30.35 36.80 0.79
N PRO A 382 31.07 37.48 1.71
CA PRO A 382 31.27 38.92 1.60
C PRO A 382 32.05 39.21 0.32
N SER A 383 31.58 40.19 -0.46
CA SER A 383 32.22 40.66 -1.69
C SER A 383 33.72 40.84 -1.46
N GLN A 384 34.54 40.01 -2.11
CA GLN A 384 35.99 40.22 -2.14
C GLN A 384 36.22 41.60 -2.77
N GLN A 385 36.57 42.57 -1.91
CA GLN A 385 36.99 43.89 -2.35
C GLN A 385 38.28 43.72 -3.15
N VAL A 386 38.25 44.18 -4.41
CA VAL A 386 39.41 44.32 -5.30
C VAL A 386 40.36 45.38 -4.77
#